data_AF-A0A7W2JG80-F1
#
_entry.id   AF-A0A7W2JG80-F1
#
_cell.length_a   1.000
_cell.length_b   1.000
_cell.length_c   1.000
_cell.angle_alpha   90.00
_cell.angle_beta   90.00
_cell.angle_gamma   90.00
#
_symmetry.space_group_name_H-M   'P 1'
#
loop_
_entity.id
_entity.type
_entity.pdbx_description
1 polymer ?
#
loop_
_entity_poly.entity_id
_entity_poly.type
_entity_poly.pdbx_seq_one_letter_code
_entity_poly.pdbx_strand_id
1 'polypeptide(L)' 'MELAEKLKAIRIKEGLTQSELCEATGLSLSSYKKYELALRTEVSSVALLKLTNHERFKKYTLWLMTGDVAPACGQVSPV' A
#
# COMPACT_ATOMS: atom_id res chain seq x y z
N MET A 1 -2.29 13.29 2.02
CA MET A 1 -2.81 12.08 1.36
C MET A 1 -3.35 11.17 2.45
N GLU A 2 -4.62 10.85 2.35
CA GLU A 2 -5.26 9.84 3.19
C GLU A 2 -4.72 8.44 2.84
N LEU A 3 -4.87 7.49 3.78
CA LEU A 3 -4.34 6.14 3.62
C LEU A 3 -4.84 5.45 2.33
N ALA A 4 -6.11 5.66 1.98
CA ALA A 4 -6.72 5.16 0.74
C ALA A 4 -5.96 5.61 -0.52
N GLU A 5 -5.60 6.90 -0.57
CA GLU A 5 -4.87 7.49 -1.69
C GLU A 5 -3.44 6.97 -1.74
N LYS A 6 -2.81 6.78 -0.57
CA LYS A 6 -1.45 6.22 -0.50
C LYS A 6 -1.39 4.78 -1.01
N LEU A 7 -2.33 3.93 -0.63
CA LEU A 7 -2.43 2.56 -1.13
C LEU A 7 -2.60 2.51 -2.65
N LYS A 8 -3.47 3.38 -3.18
CA LYS A 8 -3.69 3.51 -4.62
C LYS A 8 -2.44 4.00 -5.36
N ALA A 9 -1.70 4.95 -4.80
CA ALA A 9 -0.46 5.46 -5.39
C ALA A 9 0.61 4.36 -5.50
N ILE A 10 0.80 3.56 -4.44
CA ILE A 10 1.71 2.40 -4.46
C ILE A 10 1.33 1.44 -5.58
N ARG A 11 0.05 1.07 -5.67
CA ARG A 11 -0.42 0.13 -6.70
C ARG A 11 -0.18 0.66 -8.12
N ILE A 12 -0.53 1.92 -8.37
CA ILE A 12 -0.36 2.54 -9.69
C ILE A 12 1.11 2.63 -10.06
N LYS A 13 1.99 3.00 -9.12
CA LYS A 13 3.44 3.07 -9.36
C LYS A 13 4.03 1.73 -9.76
N GLU A 14 3.48 0.66 -9.20
CA GLU A 14 3.90 -0.71 -9.50
C GLU A 14 3.23 -1.27 -10.77
N GLY A 15 2.36 -0.50 -11.44
CA GLY A 15 1.69 -0.90 -12.68
C GLY A 15 0.69 -2.04 -12.48
N LEU A 16 0.18 -2.22 -11.27
CA LEU A 16 -0.69 -3.35 -10.92
C LEU A 16 -2.16 -2.99 -10.97
N THR A 17 -2.99 -3.94 -11.38
CA THR A 17 -4.42 -3.97 -11.09
C THR A 17 -4.66 -4.26 -9.61
N GLN A 18 -5.87 -3.99 -9.12
CA GLN A 18 -6.23 -4.31 -7.73
C GLN A 18 -6.14 -5.82 -7.46
N SER A 19 -6.50 -6.65 -8.44
CA SER A 19 -6.44 -8.10 -8.34
C SER A 19 -5.01 -8.60 -8.22
N GLU A 20 -4.08 -8.14 -9.06
CA GLU A 20 -2.67 -8.55 -9.02
C GLU A 20 -2.00 -8.15 -7.71
N LEU A 21 -2.30 -6.97 -7.17
CA LEU A 21 -1.78 -6.58 -5.86
C LEU A 21 -2.34 -7.48 -4.75
N CYS A 22 -3.63 -7.81 -4.79
CA CYS A 22 -4.25 -8.70 -3.82
C CYS A 22 -3.68 -10.11 -3.88
N GLU A 23 -3.39 -10.61 -5.09
CA GLU A 23 -2.73 -11.90 -5.29
C GLU A 23 -1.31 -11.90 -4.71
N ALA A 24 -0.51 -10.87 -5.01
CA ALA A 24 0.85 -10.74 -4.49
C ALA A 24 0.92 -10.64 -2.96
N THR A 25 -0.04 -9.97 -2.34
CA THR A 25 -0.05 -9.69 -0.89
C THR A 25 -0.92 -10.67 -0.09
N GLY A 26 -1.69 -11.53 -0.76
CA GLY A 26 -2.72 -12.36 -0.13
C GLY A 26 -3.82 -11.54 0.55
N LEU A 27 -4.11 -10.33 0.07
CA LEU A 27 -5.22 -9.51 0.56
C LEU A 27 -6.53 -9.91 -0.13
N SER A 28 -7.64 -9.73 0.57
CA SER A 28 -8.95 -9.91 -0.04
C SER A 28 -9.25 -8.76 -1.00
N LEU A 29 -9.54 -9.08 -2.26
CA LEU A 29 -9.92 -8.09 -3.28
C LEU A 29 -11.13 -7.24 -2.86
N SER A 30 -12.12 -7.84 -2.20
CA SER A 30 -13.31 -7.11 -1.73
C SER A 30 -12.98 -6.11 -0.63
N SER A 31 -12.00 -6.42 0.23
CA SER A 31 -11.52 -5.51 1.27
C SER A 31 -10.65 -4.41 0.67
N TYR A 32 -9.72 -4.78 -0.23
CA TYR A 32 -8.81 -3.83 -0.86
C TYR A 32 -9.55 -2.78 -1.70
N LYS A 33 -10.59 -3.17 -2.44
CA LYS A 33 -11.48 -2.24 -3.14
C LYS A 33 -12.08 -1.19 -2.21
N LYS A 34 -12.52 -1.59 -1.01
CA LYS A 34 -13.08 -0.66 -0.02
C LYS A 34 -12.04 0.28 0.57
N TYR A 35 -10.78 -0.18 0.70
CA TYR A 35 -9.68 0.67 1.14
C TYR A 35 -9.39 1.77 0.13
N GLU A 36 -9.21 1.45 -1.16
CA GLU A 36 -8.91 2.47 -2.17
C GLU A 36 -10.07 3.44 -2.42
N LEU A 37 -11.31 3.00 -2.22
CA LEU A 37 -12.51 3.85 -2.35
C LEU A 37 -12.84 4.65 -1.08
N ALA A 38 -12.03 4.54 -0.02
CA ALA A 38 -12.31 5.12 1.30
C ALA A 38 -13.69 4.73 1.87
N LEU A 39 -14.27 3.60 1.41
CA LEU A 39 -15.53 3.04 1.92
C LEU A 39 -15.33 2.29 3.25
N ARG A 40 -14.08 2.04 3.63
CA ARG A 40 -13.69 1.72 5.00
C ARG A 40 -12.70 2.76 5.48
N THR A 41 -13.03 3.37 6.61
CA THR A 41 -12.17 4.31 7.33
C THR A 41 -10.96 3.62 7.94
N GLU A 42 -11.08 2.32 8.28
CA GLU A 42 -10.04 1.56 8.95
C GLU A 42 -9.49 0.43 8.07
N VAL A 43 -8.17 0.45 7.87
CA VAL A 43 -7.39 -0.63 7.27
C VAL A 43 -6.85 -1.50 8.41
N SER A 44 -6.99 -2.82 8.31
CA SER A 44 -6.51 -3.70 9.38
C SER A 44 -4.99 -3.68 9.46
N SER A 45 -4.45 -3.80 10.68
CA SER A 45 -3.00 -3.95 10.91
C SER A 45 -2.41 -5.13 10.13
N VAL A 46 -3.16 -6.23 10.01
CA VAL A 46 -2.78 -7.39 9.19
C VAL A 46 -2.60 -7.02 7.72
N ALA A 47 -3.48 -6.17 7.18
CA ALA A 47 -3.34 -5.73 5.79
C ALA A 47 -2.14 -4.80 5.59
N LEU A 48 -1.90 -3.89 6.55
CA LEU A 48 -0.72 -3.04 6.55
C LEU A 48 0.57 -3.88 6.61
N LEU A 49 0.66 -4.84 7.51
CA LEU A 49 1.82 -5.73 7.63
C LEU A 49 2.09 -6.54 6.37
N LYS A 50 1.04 -7.04 5.71
CA LYS A 50 1.16 -7.74 4.43
C LYS A 50 1.74 -6.84 3.33
N LEU A 51 1.38 -5.56 3.33
CA LEU A 51 1.92 -4.61 2.35
C LEU A 51 3.35 -4.18 2.71
N THR A 52 3.58 -3.76 3.95
CA THR A 52 4.84 -3.14 4.40
C THR A 52 6.01 -4.12 4.55
N ASN A 53 5.73 -5.43 4.68
CA ASN A 53 6.76 -6.46 4.73
C ASN A 53 6.93 -7.22 3.41
N HIS A 54 6.09 -6.96 2.40
CA HIS A 54 6.23 -7.62 1.10
C HIS A 54 7.45 -7.09 0.35
N GLU A 55 8.29 -7.99 -0.18
CA GLU A 55 9.57 -7.66 -0.84
C GLU A 55 9.46 -6.54 -1.88
N ARG A 56 8.37 -6.52 -2.65
CA ARG A 56 8.11 -5.50 -3.67
C ARG A 56 7.70 -4.13 -3.12
N PHE A 57 6.97 -4.11 -1.99
CA PHE A 57 6.28 -2.91 -1.49
C PHE A 57 6.94 -2.32 -0.24
N LYS A 58 7.84 -3.06 0.44
CA LYS A 58 8.53 -2.64 1.67
C LYS A 58 9.32 -1.33 1.54
N LYS A 59 9.71 -0.97 0.31
CA LYS A 59 10.37 0.30 -0.02
C LYS A 59 9.46 1.53 0.18
N TYR A 60 8.15 1.35 0.29
CA TYR A 60 7.18 2.44 0.49
C TYR A 60 6.72 2.57 1.96
N THR A 61 7.25 1.75 2.88
CA THR A 61 6.73 1.63 4.24
C THR A 61 6.76 2.94 5.02
N LEU A 62 7.90 3.64 5.03
CA LEU A 62 8.05 4.91 5.74
C LEU A 62 7.06 5.94 5.19
N TRP A 63 6.99 6.05 3.86
CA TRP A 63 6.09 6.99 3.21
C TRP A 63 4.62 6.67 3.44
N LEU A 64 4.25 5.39 3.42
CA LEU A 64 2.88 4.96 3.69
C LEU A 64 2.45 5.35 5.11
N MET A 65 3.31 5.10 6.10
CA MET A 65 2.98 5.23 7.52
C MET A 65 3.15 6.66 8.06
N THR A 66 4.21 7.38 7.66
CA THR A 66 4.52 8.72 8.21
C THR A 66 4.42 9.83 7.17
N GLY A 67 4.56 9.50 5.88
CA GLY A 67 4.64 10.48 4.80
C GLY A 67 6.08 10.87 4.45
N ASP A 68 7.07 10.42 5.24
CA ASP A 68 8.48 10.73 5.02
C ASP A 68 9.13 9.75 4.04
N VAL A 69 10.31 10.12 3.54
CA VAL A 69 11.17 9.25 2.72
C VAL A 69 12.58 9.21 3.31
N ALA A 70 13.27 8.10 3.10
CA ALA A 70 14.67 7.95 3.45
C ALA A 70 15.39 7.14 2.36
N PRO A 71 15.73 7.76 1.21
CA PRO A 71 16.27 7.06 0.05
C PRO A 71 17.57 6.30 0.34
N ALA A 72 18.40 6.82 1.26
CA ALA A 72 19.62 6.15 1.70
C ALA A 72 19.37 4.75 2.31
N CYS A 73 18.19 4.52 2.87
CA CYS A 73 17.75 3.24 3.43
C CYS A 73 16.78 2.49 2.49
N GLY A 74 16.68 2.91 1.23
CA GLY A 74 15.76 2.34 0.25
C GLY A 74 14.27 2.64 0.52
N GLN A 75 13.96 3.60 1.41
CA GLN A 75 12.59 4.05 1.67
C GLN A 75 12.24 5.23 0.77
N VAL A 76 11.29 5.03 -0.15
CA VAL A 76 10.98 5.96 -1.25
C VAL A 76 9.49 6.28 -1.32
N SER A 77 9.17 7.35 -2.05
CA SER A 77 7.80 7.72 -2.43
C SER A 77 7.41 7.04 -3.75
N PRO A 78 6.17 6.54 -3.90
CA PRO A 78 5.65 6.08 -5.18
C PRO A 78 5.20 7.24 -6.09
N VAL A 79 4.96 8.42 -5.51
CA VAL A 79 4.65 9.68 -6.19
C VAL A 79 5.93 10.42 -6.54
#